data_AF-A0A379TCS5-F1
#
_entry.id   AF-A0A379TCS5-F1
#
_cell.length_a   1.000
_cell.length_b   1.000
_cell.length_c   1.000
_cell.angle_alpha   90.00
_cell.angle_beta   90.00
_cell.angle_gamma   90.00
#
_symmetry.space_group_name_H-M   'P 1'
#
loop_
_entity.id
_entity.type
_entity.pdbx_description
1 polymer ?
#
loop_
_entity_poly.entity_id
_entity_poly.type
_entity_poly.pdbx_seq_one_letter_code
_entity_poly.pdbx_strand_id
1 'polypeptide(L)'
;MGATLRPLAEENSDPNLQNAYQIISLAMALTDSGLSKKKKRALQAQLDTLTAEEGWELAVFSLMELGEVDTATLASLKRFMQQAIDNDEMPLSQWFRRVADWPDRCERVRILLRAIAFELSICIEPSQQSRLAAALVRLRRLLLFLGLEKECQREELICQLPPNTLLTLLLDIICERWLFSDWLLDRLTAVVSSSRMFNRLLQQLDAQFMLIPDNCFNDEDQREQILETLRELKVNQVLF
;
A
#
# COMPACT_ATOMS: atom_id res chain seq x y z
N MET A 1 12.32 -19.49 -13.44
CA MET A 1 12.26 -19.02 -14.84
C MET A 1 12.86 -17.63 -14.86
N GLY A 2 14.00 -17.44 -15.52
CA GLY A 2 14.71 -16.16 -15.50
C GLY A 2 14.01 -15.14 -16.40
N ALA A 3 13.47 -14.08 -15.80
CA ALA A 3 13.01 -12.92 -16.53
C ALA A 3 14.21 -12.31 -17.27
N THR A 4 14.18 -12.38 -18.60
CA THR A 4 15.23 -11.81 -19.44
C THR A 4 14.90 -10.33 -19.60
N LEU A 5 15.53 -9.48 -18.79
CA LEU A 5 15.36 -8.03 -18.87
C LEU A 5 15.86 -7.53 -20.24
N ARG A 6 14.94 -7.08 -21.08
CA ARG A 6 15.26 -6.53 -22.41
C ARG A 6 15.66 -5.06 -22.22
N PRO A 7 16.83 -4.60 -22.72
CA PRO A 7 17.18 -3.19 -22.65
C PRO A 7 16.28 -2.41 -23.61
N LEU A 8 15.52 -1.44 -23.09
CA LEU A 8 14.80 -0.46 -23.90
C LEU A 8 15.83 0.54 -24.46
N ALA A 9 16.26 0.31 -25.70
CA ALA A 9 16.98 1.30 -26.49
C ALA A 9 15.96 2.26 -27.11
N GLU A 10 15.46 3.23 -26.33
CA GLU A 10 14.68 4.35 -26.84
C GLU A 10 15.26 5.67 -26.33
N GLU A 11 15.50 6.62 -27.24
CA GLU A 11 16.13 7.94 -27.02
C GLU A 11 15.36 8.87 -26.04
N ASN A 12 14.34 8.38 -25.33
CA ASN A 12 13.48 9.11 -24.39
C ASN A 12 13.29 8.43 -23.03
N SER A 13 14.10 7.43 -22.68
CA SER A 13 13.97 6.71 -21.40
C SER A 13 14.49 7.53 -20.20
N ASP A 14 13.71 7.57 -19.11
CA ASP A 14 14.09 8.18 -17.82
C ASP A 14 15.48 7.68 -17.38
N PRO A 15 16.43 8.58 -17.02
CA PRO A 15 17.80 8.19 -16.67
C PRO A 15 17.84 7.20 -15.51
N ASN A 16 16.90 7.27 -14.57
CA ASN A 16 16.83 6.34 -13.45
C ASN A 16 16.42 4.93 -13.91
N LEU A 17 15.62 4.79 -14.98
CA LEU A 17 15.31 3.48 -15.57
C LEU A 17 16.54 2.87 -16.25
N GLN A 18 17.28 3.67 -17.02
CA GLN A 18 18.53 3.20 -17.63
C GLN A 18 19.55 2.77 -16.57
N ASN A 19 19.74 3.58 -15.54
CA ASN A 19 20.62 3.26 -14.42
C ASN A 19 20.16 1.99 -13.70
N ALA A 20 18.85 1.83 -13.48
CA ALA A 20 18.31 0.64 -12.84
C ALA A 20 18.59 -0.65 -13.63
N TYR A 21 18.44 -0.64 -14.97
CA TYR A 21 18.82 -1.79 -15.81
C TYR A 21 20.31 -2.14 -15.67
N GLN A 22 21.18 -1.13 -15.64
CA GLN A 22 22.62 -1.32 -15.48
C GLN A 22 22.96 -1.86 -14.09
N ILE A 23 22.37 -1.29 -13.03
CA ILE A 23 22.53 -1.73 -11.64
C ILE A 23 22.15 -3.21 -11.50
N ILE A 24 20.97 -3.60 -12.01
CA ILE A 24 20.50 -4.99 -11.94
C ILE A 24 21.43 -5.92 -12.73
N SER A 25 21.88 -5.51 -13.92
CA SER A 25 22.79 -6.31 -14.76
C SER A 25 24.15 -6.53 -14.09
N LEU A 26 24.72 -5.48 -13.49
CA LEU A 26 25.97 -5.55 -12.74
C LEU A 26 25.83 -6.39 -11.47
N ALA A 27 24.74 -6.22 -10.73
CA ALA A 27 24.45 -7.01 -9.53
C ALA A 27 24.34 -8.50 -9.87
N MET A 28 23.62 -8.86 -10.95
CA MET A 28 23.56 -10.24 -11.43
C MET A 28 24.95 -10.76 -11.83
N ALA A 29 25.72 -10.00 -12.60
CA ALA A 29 27.07 -10.41 -12.99
C ALA A 29 27.96 -10.67 -11.75
N LEU A 30 27.88 -9.83 -10.71
CA LEU A 30 28.64 -9.99 -9.47
C LEU A 30 28.31 -11.27 -8.68
N THR A 31 27.16 -11.89 -8.92
CA THR A 31 26.79 -13.19 -8.31
C THR A 31 27.46 -14.39 -8.98
N ASP A 32 28.07 -14.23 -10.16
CA ASP A 32 28.78 -15.31 -10.86
C ASP A 32 30.05 -15.74 -10.10
N SER A 33 30.05 -17.01 -9.66
CA SER A 33 31.18 -17.65 -8.98
C SER A 33 32.46 -17.75 -9.82
N GLY A 34 32.38 -17.63 -11.16
CA GLY A 34 33.51 -17.72 -12.08
C GLY A 34 34.36 -16.44 -12.21
N LEU A 35 33.98 -15.35 -11.54
CA LEU A 35 34.66 -14.06 -11.67
C LEU A 35 36.02 -14.02 -10.97
N SER A 36 37.04 -13.54 -11.69
CA SER A 36 38.33 -13.22 -11.08
C SER A 36 38.20 -12.05 -10.10
N LYS A 37 39.02 -12.03 -9.04
CA LYS A 37 39.04 -10.94 -8.04
C LYS A 37 39.15 -9.54 -8.67
N LYS A 38 39.95 -9.40 -9.75
CA LYS A 38 40.13 -8.14 -10.48
C LYS A 38 38.84 -7.71 -11.19
N LYS A 39 38.17 -8.63 -11.90
CA LYS A 39 36.90 -8.34 -12.57
C LYS A 39 35.80 -8.01 -11.55
N LYS A 40 35.72 -8.77 -10.45
CA LYS A 40 34.77 -8.50 -9.36
C LYS A 40 34.94 -7.10 -8.78
N ARG A 41 36.17 -6.66 -8.51
CA ARG A 41 36.46 -5.28 -8.06
C ARG A 41 36.06 -4.21 -9.08
N ALA A 42 36.31 -4.46 -10.37
CA ALA A 42 35.94 -3.51 -11.41
C ALA A 42 34.42 -3.35 -11.55
N LEU A 43 33.68 -4.47 -11.51
CA LEU A 43 32.20 -4.45 -11.52
C LEU A 43 31.64 -3.78 -10.27
N GLN A 44 32.23 -4.04 -9.10
CA GLN A 44 31.82 -3.37 -7.85
C GLN A 44 32.02 -1.86 -7.95
N ALA A 45 33.16 -1.38 -8.45
CA ALA A 45 33.39 0.06 -8.59
C ALA A 45 32.40 0.74 -9.57
N GLN A 46 31.99 0.02 -10.63
CA GLN A 46 30.93 0.51 -11.54
C GLN A 46 29.58 0.58 -10.82
N LEU A 47 29.24 -0.45 -10.05
CA LEU A 47 28.02 -0.46 -9.26
C LEU A 47 28.01 0.69 -8.25
N ASP A 48 29.10 0.88 -7.50
CA ASP A 48 29.25 1.95 -6.53
C ASP A 48 29.08 3.34 -7.17
N THR A 49 29.54 3.51 -8.41
CA THR A 49 29.37 4.77 -9.17
C THR A 49 27.91 5.01 -9.53
N LEU A 50 27.20 3.98 -10.00
CA LEU A 50 25.78 4.11 -10.38
C LEU A 50 24.85 4.31 -9.18
N THR A 51 25.22 3.78 -8.02
CA THR A 51 24.45 3.93 -6.77
C THR A 51 24.93 5.09 -5.90
N ALA A 52 25.84 5.93 -6.40
CA ALA A 52 26.35 7.09 -5.65
C ALA A 52 25.34 8.25 -5.60
N GLU A 53 24.48 8.34 -6.60
CA GLU A 53 23.40 9.33 -6.67
C GLU A 53 22.10 8.75 -6.06
N GLU A 54 21.19 9.61 -5.64
CA GLU A 54 19.87 9.22 -5.13
C GLU A 54 18.85 9.01 -6.26
N GLY A 55 17.83 8.18 -6.03
CA GLY A 55 16.65 8.07 -6.88
C GLY A 55 16.63 6.90 -7.86
N TRP A 56 17.66 6.05 -7.86
CA TRP A 56 17.70 4.80 -8.63
C TRP A 56 16.89 3.67 -7.97
N GLU A 57 16.68 3.74 -6.66
CA GLU A 57 16.11 2.70 -5.81
C GLU A 57 14.71 2.32 -6.26
N LEU A 58 13.86 3.33 -6.42
CA LEU A 58 12.49 3.14 -6.87
C LEU A 58 12.44 2.50 -8.26
N ALA A 59 13.34 2.89 -9.16
CA ALA A 59 13.41 2.32 -10.50
C ALA A 59 13.87 0.85 -10.47
N VAL A 60 14.87 0.51 -9.65
CA VAL A 60 15.34 -0.87 -9.46
C VAL A 60 14.23 -1.74 -8.87
N PHE A 61 13.57 -1.31 -7.79
CA PHE A 61 12.47 -2.08 -7.20
C PHE A 61 11.30 -2.23 -8.18
N SER A 62 10.99 -1.19 -8.97
CA SER A 62 9.92 -1.25 -9.97
C SER A 62 10.23 -2.28 -11.06
N LEU A 63 11.43 -2.27 -11.63
CA LEU A 63 11.84 -3.26 -12.64
C LEU A 63 11.88 -4.68 -12.08
N MET A 64 12.32 -4.86 -10.84
CA MET A 64 12.37 -6.17 -10.21
C MET A 64 11.00 -6.79 -9.95
N GLU A 65 9.99 -5.99 -9.57
CA GLU A 65 8.66 -6.52 -9.25
C GLU A 65 7.70 -6.53 -10.44
N LEU A 66 7.75 -5.52 -11.32
CA LEU A 66 6.83 -5.41 -12.46
C LEU A 66 7.42 -5.98 -13.76
N GLY A 67 8.75 -6.18 -13.81
CA GLY A 67 9.46 -6.67 -14.99
C GLY A 67 9.69 -5.57 -16.04
N GLU A 68 8.60 -5.01 -16.57
CA GLU A 68 8.63 -3.91 -17.53
C GLU A 68 8.00 -2.65 -16.92
N VAL A 69 8.72 -1.53 -17.03
CA VAL A 69 8.30 -0.24 -16.46
C VAL A 69 8.60 0.85 -17.47
N ASP A 70 7.58 1.64 -17.80
CA ASP A 70 7.71 2.83 -18.62
C ASP A 70 7.96 4.09 -17.77
N THR A 71 8.34 5.18 -18.44
CA THR A 71 8.64 6.46 -17.79
C THR A 71 7.42 7.04 -17.07
N ALA A 72 6.21 6.84 -17.63
CA ALA A 72 4.96 7.32 -17.05
C ALA A 72 4.65 6.60 -15.72
N THR A 73 4.80 5.29 -15.66
CA THR A 73 4.61 4.49 -14.45
C THR A 73 5.60 4.90 -13.37
N LEU A 74 6.90 5.01 -13.72
CA LEU A 74 7.91 5.43 -12.75
C LEU A 74 7.62 6.85 -12.24
N ALA A 75 7.25 7.79 -13.11
CA ALA A 75 6.90 9.15 -12.71
C ALA A 75 5.66 9.19 -11.79
N SER A 76 4.66 8.34 -12.05
CA SER A 76 3.49 8.19 -11.18
C SER A 76 3.87 7.67 -9.79
N LEU A 77 4.73 6.64 -9.74
CA LEU A 77 5.24 6.10 -8.48
C LEU A 77 6.06 7.14 -7.71
N LYS A 78 6.99 7.85 -8.37
CA LYS A 78 7.77 8.95 -7.78
C LYS A 78 6.85 9.99 -7.14
N ARG A 79 5.82 10.44 -7.87
CA ARG A 79 4.87 11.43 -7.38
C ARG A 79 4.09 10.93 -6.17
N PHE A 80 3.60 9.69 -6.21
CA PHE A 80 2.87 9.11 -5.09
C PHE A 80 3.75 8.93 -3.87
N MET A 81 5.00 8.47 -4.06
CA MET A 81 6.01 8.34 -3.01
C MET A 81 6.24 9.68 -2.32
N GLN A 82 6.48 10.74 -3.10
CA GLN A 82 6.71 12.08 -2.56
C GLN A 82 5.50 12.60 -1.79
N GLN A 83 4.29 12.40 -2.31
CA GLN A 83 3.06 12.76 -1.59
C GLN A 83 2.92 11.96 -0.29
N ALA A 84 3.30 10.68 -0.30
CA ALA A 84 3.29 9.87 0.90
C ALA A 84 4.35 10.35 1.91
N ILE A 85 5.49 10.90 1.49
CA ILE A 85 6.48 11.47 2.41
C ILE A 85 6.03 12.83 2.97
N ASP A 86 5.35 13.63 2.16
CA ASP A 86 5.07 15.04 2.46
C ASP A 86 3.73 15.27 3.16
N ASN A 87 2.74 14.41 2.94
CA ASN A 87 1.37 14.65 3.37
C ASN A 87 0.96 13.71 4.51
N ASP A 88 1.00 14.21 5.75
CA ASP A 88 0.61 13.46 6.95
C ASP A 88 -0.90 13.48 7.23
N GLU A 89 -1.61 14.50 6.73
CA GLU A 89 -3.02 14.75 7.11
C GLU A 89 -4.05 13.96 6.28
N MET A 90 -3.62 13.34 5.18
CA MET A 90 -4.52 12.67 4.26
C MET A 90 -5.08 11.35 4.85
N PRO A 91 -6.42 11.20 4.95
CA PRO A 91 -7.03 9.99 5.49
C PRO A 91 -6.77 8.77 4.60
N LEU A 92 -6.75 7.59 5.23
CA LEU A 92 -6.44 6.33 4.54
C LEU A 92 -7.42 6.01 3.40
N SER A 93 -8.70 6.36 3.56
CA SER A 93 -9.72 6.21 2.52
C SER A 93 -9.38 7.02 1.25
N GLN A 94 -8.76 8.20 1.39
CA GLN A 94 -8.35 9.00 0.26
C GLN A 94 -7.11 8.42 -0.43
N TRP A 95 -6.16 7.87 0.33
CA TRP A 95 -5.03 7.11 -0.24
C TRP A 95 -5.50 5.91 -1.05
N PHE A 96 -6.50 5.19 -0.53
CA PHE A 96 -7.09 4.05 -1.21
C PHE A 96 -7.72 4.44 -2.56
N ARG A 97 -8.48 5.54 -2.60
CA ARG A 97 -9.06 6.06 -3.86
C ARG A 97 -7.99 6.42 -4.90
N ARG A 98 -6.83 6.92 -4.48
CA ARG A 98 -5.74 7.29 -5.41
C ARG A 98 -5.09 6.11 -6.11
N VAL A 99 -5.13 4.93 -5.50
CA VAL A 99 -4.58 3.69 -6.07
C VAL A 99 -5.66 2.77 -6.65
N ALA A 100 -6.93 3.21 -6.66
CA ALA A 100 -8.07 2.39 -7.06
C ALA A 100 -7.91 1.84 -8.48
N ASP A 101 -7.47 2.70 -9.41
CA ASP A 101 -7.36 2.38 -10.84
C ASP A 101 -5.97 1.85 -11.23
N TRP A 102 -5.08 1.62 -10.27
CA TRP A 102 -3.75 1.10 -10.57
C TRP A 102 -3.81 -0.39 -10.91
N PRO A 103 -3.21 -0.83 -12.03
CA PRO A 103 -2.94 -2.24 -12.23
C PRO A 103 -1.91 -2.71 -11.21
N ASP A 104 -2.05 -3.92 -10.70
CA ASP A 104 -1.11 -4.52 -9.74
C ASP A 104 -0.84 -3.59 -8.54
N ARG A 105 -1.89 -2.95 -8.01
CA ARG A 105 -1.79 -1.92 -6.96
C ARG A 105 -1.08 -2.42 -5.69
N CYS A 106 -1.25 -3.69 -5.34
CA CYS A 106 -0.54 -4.30 -4.21
C CYS A 106 0.97 -4.29 -4.43
N GLU A 107 1.42 -4.71 -5.61
CA GLU A 107 2.82 -4.74 -6.04
C GLU A 107 3.38 -3.32 -6.07
N ARG A 108 2.65 -2.37 -6.68
CA ARG A 108 3.04 -0.95 -6.72
C ARG A 108 3.20 -0.33 -5.34
N VAL A 109 2.29 -0.58 -4.40
CA VAL A 109 2.44 -0.07 -3.03
C VAL A 109 3.60 -0.78 -2.30
N ARG A 110 3.86 -2.05 -2.59
CA ARG A 110 5.00 -2.79 -2.03
C ARG A 110 6.35 -2.29 -2.54
N ILE A 111 6.43 -1.88 -3.81
CA ILE A 111 7.59 -1.19 -4.39
C ILE A 111 7.87 0.10 -3.62
N LEU A 112 6.84 0.93 -3.42
CA LEU A 112 6.97 2.19 -2.67
C LEU A 112 7.43 1.95 -1.23
N LEU A 113 6.86 0.92 -0.57
CA LEU A 113 7.27 0.53 0.78
C LEU A 113 8.76 0.17 0.84
N ARG A 114 9.28 -0.57 -0.15
CA ARG A 114 10.70 -0.94 -0.20
C ARG A 114 11.61 0.25 -0.49
N ALA A 115 11.21 1.13 -1.41
CA ALA A 115 11.96 2.34 -1.72
C ALA A 115 12.09 3.24 -0.49
N ILE A 116 10.98 3.55 0.19
CA ILE A 116 10.99 4.38 1.41
C ILE A 116 11.76 3.68 2.54
N ALA A 117 11.65 2.36 2.69
CA ALA A 117 12.39 1.62 3.72
C ALA A 117 13.90 1.67 3.48
N PHE A 118 14.32 1.61 2.21
CA PHE A 118 15.72 1.80 1.85
C PHE A 118 16.17 3.23 2.15
N GLU A 119 15.44 4.25 1.70
CA GLU A 119 15.75 5.65 1.99
C GLU A 119 15.87 5.90 3.50
N LEU A 120 14.95 5.35 4.31
CA LEU A 120 15.00 5.44 5.76
C LEU A 120 16.27 4.80 6.34
N SER A 121 16.73 3.68 5.77
CA SER A 121 17.91 2.96 6.29
C SER A 121 19.22 3.71 6.12
N ILE A 122 19.29 4.63 5.15
CA ILE A 122 20.47 5.46 4.87
C ILE A 122 20.29 6.92 5.31
N CYS A 123 19.08 7.34 5.64
CA CYS A 123 18.77 8.70 6.08
C CYS A 123 19.39 9.00 7.45
N ILE A 124 20.10 10.12 7.56
CA ILE A 124 20.75 10.57 8.81
C ILE A 124 19.97 11.73 9.47
N GLU A 125 19.20 12.49 8.69
CA GLU A 125 18.49 13.67 9.18
C GLU A 125 17.23 13.29 9.98
N PRO A 126 17.11 13.66 11.28
CA PRO A 126 16.01 13.17 12.14
C PRO A 126 14.60 13.59 11.68
N SER A 127 14.45 14.81 11.17
CA SER A 127 13.19 15.33 10.62
C SER A 127 12.71 14.46 9.43
N GLN A 128 13.64 14.12 8.54
CA GLN A 128 13.37 13.31 7.36
C GLN A 128 13.14 11.85 7.72
N GLN A 129 13.88 11.29 8.69
CA GLN A 129 13.61 9.95 9.23
C GLN A 129 12.18 9.83 9.76
N SER A 130 11.69 10.84 10.49
CA SER A 130 10.32 10.84 11.01
C SER A 130 9.28 10.82 9.87
N ARG A 131 9.47 11.64 8.83
CA ARG A 131 8.59 11.68 7.65
C ARG A 131 8.57 10.36 6.88
N LEU A 132 9.74 9.77 6.64
CA LEU A 132 9.88 8.47 5.99
C LEU A 132 9.21 7.35 6.82
N ALA A 133 9.40 7.35 8.14
CA ALA A 133 8.75 6.39 9.03
C ALA A 133 7.22 6.51 9.00
N ALA A 134 6.69 7.74 9.04
CA ALA A 134 5.25 7.98 8.93
C ALA A 134 4.69 7.50 7.57
N ALA A 135 5.42 7.74 6.48
CA ALA A 135 5.07 7.23 5.15
C ALA A 135 5.05 5.69 5.12
N LEU A 136 6.03 5.02 5.73
CA LEU A 136 6.04 3.55 5.85
C LEU A 136 4.82 3.01 6.61
N VAL A 137 4.46 3.63 7.72
CA VAL A 137 3.27 3.23 8.49
C VAL A 137 2.02 3.35 7.63
N ARG A 138 1.86 4.46 6.90
CA ARG A 138 0.72 4.67 6.00
C ARG A 138 0.67 3.67 4.84
N LEU A 139 1.79 3.45 4.13
CA LEU A 139 1.85 2.47 3.04
C LEU A 139 1.61 1.04 3.54
N ARG A 140 2.10 0.70 4.74
CA ARG A 140 1.84 -0.60 5.36
C ARG A 140 0.36 -0.77 5.69
N ARG A 141 -0.29 0.25 6.26
CA ARG A 141 -1.74 0.24 6.49
C ARG A 141 -2.49 0.07 5.17
N LEU A 142 -2.12 0.83 4.14
CA LEU A 142 -2.73 0.71 2.81
C LEU A 142 -2.62 -0.73 2.27
N LEU A 143 -1.44 -1.36 2.35
CA LEU A 143 -1.25 -2.76 1.95
C LEU A 143 -2.12 -3.75 2.74
N LEU A 144 -2.32 -3.52 4.03
CA LEU A 144 -3.18 -4.39 4.85
C LEU A 144 -4.63 -4.35 4.34
N PHE A 145 -5.17 -3.16 4.05
CA PHE A 145 -6.51 -3.02 3.48
C PHE A 145 -6.62 -3.54 2.05
N LEU A 146 -5.62 -3.30 1.21
CA LEU A 146 -5.55 -3.91 -0.12
C LEU A 146 -5.58 -5.46 -0.02
N GLY A 147 -4.97 -6.02 1.01
CA GLY A 147 -5.02 -7.46 1.30
C GLY A 147 -6.41 -7.99 1.67
N LEU A 148 -7.32 -7.13 2.16
CA LEU A 148 -8.69 -7.50 2.52
C LEU A 148 -9.66 -7.45 1.34
N GLU A 149 -9.25 -6.93 0.18
CA GLU A 149 -10.14 -6.69 -0.97
C GLU A 149 -10.91 -7.91 -1.43
N LYS A 150 -10.20 -9.03 -1.63
CA LYS A 150 -10.82 -10.26 -2.11
C LYS A 150 -11.82 -10.81 -1.11
N GLU A 151 -11.52 -10.71 0.19
CA GLU A 151 -12.43 -11.13 1.24
C GLU A 151 -13.63 -10.19 1.32
N CYS A 152 -13.42 -8.88 1.23
CA CYS A 152 -14.51 -7.90 1.18
C CYS A 152 -15.45 -8.16 0.00
N GLN A 153 -14.92 -8.40 -1.19
CA GLN A 153 -15.70 -8.73 -2.39
C GLN A 153 -16.49 -10.04 -2.21
N ARG A 154 -15.89 -11.05 -1.58
CA ARG A 154 -16.58 -12.30 -1.26
C ARG A 154 -17.72 -12.09 -0.27
N GLU A 155 -17.49 -11.32 0.78
CA GLU A 155 -18.49 -11.02 1.80
C GLU A 155 -19.61 -10.12 1.26
N GLU A 156 -19.31 -9.19 0.34
CA GLU A 156 -20.31 -8.41 -0.39
C GLU A 156 -21.31 -9.32 -1.12
N LEU A 157 -20.83 -10.37 -1.80
CA LEU A 157 -21.70 -11.34 -2.48
C LEU A 157 -22.59 -12.11 -1.48
N ILE A 158 -22.04 -12.53 -0.34
CA ILE A 158 -22.78 -13.23 0.72
C ILE A 158 -23.84 -12.32 1.33
N CYS A 159 -23.52 -11.04 1.51
CA CYS A 159 -24.40 -10.03 2.09
C CYS A 159 -25.35 -9.39 1.07
N GLN A 160 -25.21 -9.72 -0.23
CA GLN A 160 -25.94 -9.09 -1.33
C GLN A 160 -25.76 -7.57 -1.37
N LEU A 161 -24.56 -7.10 -1.02
CA LEU A 161 -24.19 -5.69 -1.05
C LEU A 161 -23.74 -5.29 -2.46
N PRO A 162 -23.86 -4.00 -2.81
CA PRO A 162 -23.24 -3.48 -4.02
C PRO A 162 -21.71 -3.68 -3.99
N PRO A 163 -21.06 -3.87 -5.14
CA PRO A 163 -19.61 -4.08 -5.20
C PRO A 163 -18.83 -2.86 -4.68
N ASN A 164 -17.67 -3.10 -4.06
CA ASN A 164 -16.78 -2.08 -3.49
C ASN A 164 -17.38 -1.26 -2.33
N THR A 165 -18.41 -1.80 -1.69
CA THR A 165 -19.09 -1.17 -0.55
C THR A 165 -18.37 -1.47 0.77
N LEU A 166 -18.07 -2.74 1.03
CA LEU A 166 -17.62 -3.20 2.34
C LEU A 166 -16.25 -2.65 2.69
N LEU A 167 -15.30 -2.71 1.75
CA LEU A 167 -13.97 -2.16 1.99
C LEU A 167 -14.00 -0.65 2.21
N THR A 168 -14.84 0.07 1.45
CA THR A 168 -15.03 1.51 1.62
C THR A 168 -15.63 1.83 3.00
N LEU A 169 -16.61 1.05 3.45
CA LEU A 169 -17.19 1.19 4.79
C LEU A 169 -16.17 0.94 5.91
N LEU A 170 -15.36 -0.12 5.79
CA LEU A 170 -14.30 -0.40 6.78
C LEU A 170 -13.31 0.76 6.88
N LEU A 171 -12.88 1.29 5.74
CA LEU A 171 -11.97 2.43 5.67
C LEU A 171 -12.60 3.70 6.26
N ASP A 172 -13.86 3.97 5.97
CA ASP A 172 -14.57 5.14 6.51
C ASP A 172 -14.75 5.03 8.03
N ILE A 173 -15.11 3.85 8.55
CA ILE A 173 -15.23 3.61 10.00
C ILE A 173 -13.88 3.81 10.70
N ILE A 174 -12.79 3.29 10.13
CA ILE A 174 -11.45 3.44 10.72
C ILE A 174 -10.92 4.87 10.61
N CYS A 175 -11.29 5.61 9.57
CA CYS A 175 -10.92 7.02 9.44
C CYS A 175 -11.75 7.94 10.35
N GLU A 176 -12.85 7.45 10.92
CA GLU A 176 -13.69 8.25 11.80
C GLU A 176 -13.05 8.35 13.19
N ARG A 177 -12.82 9.60 13.64
CA ARG A 177 -12.18 9.86 14.94
C ARG A 177 -13.13 9.64 16.11
N TRP A 178 -14.42 9.88 15.88
CA TRP A 178 -15.46 9.77 16.90
C TRP A 178 -16.63 8.99 16.31
N LEU A 179 -16.64 7.68 16.57
CA LEU A 179 -17.69 6.82 16.07
C LEU A 179 -18.91 6.90 16.99
N PHE A 180 -20.05 7.30 16.42
CA PHE A 180 -21.35 7.34 17.11
C PHE A 180 -22.34 6.40 16.42
N SER A 181 -23.26 5.83 17.20
CA SER A 181 -24.29 4.91 16.70
C SER A 181 -25.13 5.52 15.56
N ASP A 182 -25.55 6.78 15.66
CA ASP A 182 -26.35 7.44 14.60
C ASP A 182 -25.57 7.62 13.30
N TRP A 183 -24.30 8.02 13.38
CA TRP A 183 -23.42 8.16 12.20
C TRP A 183 -23.23 6.82 11.49
N LEU A 184 -23.04 5.75 12.26
CA LEU A 184 -22.85 4.42 11.70
C LEU A 184 -24.16 3.91 11.10
N LEU A 185 -25.30 4.14 11.77
CA LEU A 185 -26.63 3.77 11.28
C LEU A 185 -26.93 4.42 9.92
N ASP A 186 -26.66 5.71 9.76
CA ASP A 186 -26.88 6.43 8.49
C ASP A 186 -26.09 5.80 7.33
N ARG A 187 -24.84 5.40 7.57
CA ARG A 187 -23.99 4.78 6.55
C ARG A 187 -24.40 3.35 6.21
N LEU A 188 -24.79 2.57 7.21
CA LEU A 188 -25.23 1.19 6.99
C LEU A 188 -26.58 1.15 6.29
N THR A 189 -27.53 2.02 6.67
CA THR A 189 -28.86 2.09 6.04
C THR A 189 -28.81 2.56 4.59
N ALA A 190 -27.81 3.37 4.22
CA ALA A 190 -27.61 3.80 2.83
C ALA A 190 -27.27 2.65 1.86
N VAL A 191 -26.76 1.52 2.36
CA VAL A 191 -26.24 0.41 1.52
C VAL A 191 -27.03 -0.89 1.63
N VAL A 192 -28.03 -0.94 2.52
CA VAL A 192 -28.88 -2.12 2.71
C VAL A 192 -30.34 -1.80 2.42
N SER A 193 -31.08 -2.78 1.91
CA SER A 193 -32.49 -2.63 1.52
C SER A 193 -33.46 -3.40 2.42
N SER A 194 -32.96 -4.14 3.41
CA SER A 194 -33.80 -4.90 4.35
C SER A 194 -33.14 -5.10 5.72
N SER A 195 -33.95 -5.32 6.76
CA SER A 195 -33.45 -5.62 8.10
C SER A 195 -32.61 -6.90 8.16
N ARG A 196 -32.89 -7.88 7.28
CA ARG A 196 -32.06 -9.11 7.18
C ARG A 196 -30.66 -8.80 6.67
N MET A 197 -30.53 -7.96 5.65
CA MET A 197 -29.24 -7.53 5.13
C MET A 197 -28.49 -6.69 6.16
N PHE A 198 -29.18 -5.78 6.85
CA PHE A 198 -28.60 -4.98 7.91
C PHE A 198 -27.99 -5.85 9.02
N ASN A 199 -28.76 -6.81 9.54
CA ASN A 199 -28.28 -7.71 10.59
C ASN A 199 -27.08 -8.56 10.15
N ARG A 200 -27.10 -9.06 8.90
CA ARG A 200 -25.96 -9.80 8.34
C ARG A 200 -24.73 -8.92 8.21
N LEU A 201 -24.89 -7.68 7.73
CA LEU A 201 -23.80 -6.71 7.64
C LEU A 201 -23.20 -6.40 9.02
N LEU A 202 -24.03 -6.18 10.05
CA LEU A 202 -23.54 -5.99 11.43
C LEU A 202 -22.74 -7.18 11.95
N GLN A 203 -23.17 -8.41 11.66
CA GLN A 203 -22.42 -9.62 12.03
C GLN A 203 -21.07 -9.67 11.31
N GLN A 204 -21.03 -9.33 10.02
CA GLN A 204 -19.79 -9.33 9.25
C GLN A 204 -18.83 -8.23 9.68
N LEU A 205 -19.31 -7.01 9.92
CA LEU A 205 -18.45 -5.92 10.42
C LEU A 205 -17.81 -6.28 11.76
N ASP A 206 -18.60 -6.84 12.69
CA ASP A 206 -18.10 -7.31 13.99
C ASP A 206 -16.99 -8.35 13.83
N ALA A 207 -17.21 -9.37 12.98
CA ALA A 207 -16.21 -10.38 12.69
C ALA A 207 -14.95 -9.81 12.01
N GLN A 208 -15.10 -8.88 11.08
CA GLN A 208 -13.96 -8.27 10.38
C GLN A 208 -13.12 -7.41 11.33
N PHE A 209 -13.74 -6.54 12.15
CA PHE A 209 -13.00 -5.70 13.08
C PHE A 209 -12.28 -6.48 14.19
N MET A 210 -12.78 -7.67 14.53
CA MET A 210 -12.08 -8.62 15.41
C MET A 210 -10.83 -9.24 14.78
N LEU A 211 -10.78 -9.37 13.45
CA LEU A 211 -9.68 -10.02 12.72
C LEU A 211 -8.66 -9.03 12.15
N ILE A 212 -9.05 -7.78 11.91
CA ILE A 212 -8.15 -6.73 11.44
C ILE A 212 -7.03 -6.53 12.46
N PRO A 213 -5.74 -6.52 12.07
CA PRO A 213 -4.61 -6.31 12.98
C PRO A 213 -4.65 -4.96 13.72
N ASP A 214 -4.08 -4.90 14.93
CA ASP A 214 -4.10 -3.71 15.80
C ASP A 214 -3.52 -2.46 15.10
N ASN A 215 -2.49 -2.65 14.28
CA ASN A 215 -1.80 -1.55 13.61
C ASN A 215 -2.62 -0.88 12.49
N CYS A 216 -3.81 -1.39 12.16
CA CYS A 216 -4.77 -0.74 11.27
C CYS A 216 -5.63 0.32 11.98
N PHE A 217 -5.74 0.27 13.30
CA PHE A 217 -6.52 1.22 14.09
C PHE A 217 -5.70 2.48 14.41
N ASN A 218 -6.38 3.60 14.65
CA ASN A 218 -5.74 4.88 14.92
C ASN A 218 -5.06 4.92 16.30
N ASP A 219 -5.65 4.24 17.27
CA ASP A 219 -5.19 4.11 18.64
C ASP A 219 -5.59 2.73 19.22
N GLU A 220 -5.16 2.47 20.45
CA GLU A 220 -5.36 1.18 21.14
C GLU A 220 -6.83 0.91 21.50
N ASP A 221 -7.64 1.96 21.66
CA ASP A 221 -9.03 1.87 22.13
C ASP A 221 -10.03 1.83 20.97
N GLN A 222 -9.65 2.31 19.78
CA GLN A 222 -10.56 2.47 18.64
C GLN A 222 -11.27 1.17 18.25
N ARG A 223 -10.60 0.01 18.30
CA ARG A 223 -11.26 -1.27 17.99
C ARG A 223 -12.40 -1.52 18.98
N GLU A 224 -12.17 -1.33 20.27
CA GLU A 224 -13.18 -1.55 21.29
C GLU A 224 -14.35 -0.60 21.09
N GLN A 225 -14.09 0.69 20.85
CA GLN A 225 -15.12 1.68 20.52
C GLN A 225 -15.96 1.27 19.29
N ILE A 226 -15.33 0.78 18.22
CA ILE A 226 -16.03 0.30 17.01
C ILE A 226 -16.95 -0.87 17.36
N LEU A 227 -16.45 -1.85 18.10
CA LEU A 227 -17.20 -3.05 18.47
C LEU A 227 -18.35 -2.73 19.45
N GLU A 228 -18.14 -1.81 20.40
CA GLU A 228 -19.20 -1.32 21.28
C GLU A 228 -20.32 -0.62 20.50
N THR A 229 -19.96 0.28 19.59
CA THR A 229 -20.93 0.96 18.71
C THR A 229 -21.73 -0.05 17.88
N LEU A 230 -21.07 -1.08 17.33
CA LEU A 230 -21.75 -2.16 16.60
C LEU A 230 -22.71 -2.95 17.51
N ARG A 231 -22.35 -3.20 18.78
CA ARG A 231 -23.23 -3.88 19.75
C ARG A 231 -24.43 -3.01 20.14
N GLU A 232 -24.23 -1.71 20.35
CA GLU A 232 -25.33 -0.77 20.60
C GLU A 232 -26.36 -0.81 19.47
N LEU A 233 -25.92 -0.78 18.22
CA LEU A 233 -26.80 -0.91 17.07
C LEU A 233 -27.55 -2.26 17.06
N LYS A 234 -26.88 -3.37 17.35
CA LYS A 234 -27.53 -4.70 17.45
C LYS A 234 -28.65 -4.72 18.49
N VAL A 235 -28.45 -4.06 19.63
CA VAL A 235 -29.45 -3.97 20.72
C VAL A 235 -30.62 -3.07 20.31
N ASN A 236 -30.32 -1.89 19.77
CA ASN A 236 -31.34 -0.90 19.39
C ASN A 236 -32.22 -1.36 18.21
N GLN A 237 -31.73 -2.29 17.39
CA GLN A 237 -32.50 -2.87 16.28
C GLN A 237 -33.57 -3.88 16.67
N VAL A 238 -33.62 -4.36 17.93
CA VAL A 238 -34.75 -5.18 18.41
C VAL A 238 -36.07 -4.39 18.39
N LEU A 239 -36.01 -3.08 18.13
CA LEU A 239 -37.15 -2.15 18.10
C LEU A 239 -37.64 -1.79 16.68
N PHE A 240 -37.06 -2.35 15.61
CA PHE A 240 -37.47 -2.12 14.20
C PHE A 240 -38.01 -3.37 13.50
#